data_AF-A0A969JF27-F1
#
_entry.id   AF-A0A969JF27-F1
#
_cell.length_a   1.000
_cell.length_b   1.000
_cell.length_c   1.000
_cell.angle_alpha   90.00
_cell.angle_beta   90.00
_cell.angle_gamma   90.00
#
_symmetry.space_group_name_H-M   'P 1'
#
loop_
_entity.id
_entity.type
_entity.pdbx_description
1 polymer ?
#
loop_
_entity_poly.entity_id
_entity_poly.type
_entity_poly.pdbx_seq_one_letter_code
_entity_poly.pdbx_strand_id
1 'polypeptide(L)'
;MDEKPDSRYVTPPWKGSMHTRGLAVDLTIVDKNGNELDMGTPFDSFSEKSHSDYQNLPKNVLENRKILRGVLDQVGFNGIRTEWWHFAYRGSSYGLSNWVWQCP
;
A
#
# COMPACT_ATOMS: atom_id res chain seq x y z
N MET A 1 20.71 -6.11 6.50
CA MET A 1 19.65 -7.00 5.99
C MET A 1 19.46 -8.09 7.01
N ASP A 2 18.69 -7.82 8.04
CA ASP A 2 18.31 -8.81 9.05
C ASP A 2 17.10 -8.22 9.78
N GLU A 3 15.89 -8.49 9.28
CA GLU A 3 14.68 -8.11 9.99
C GLU A 3 13.62 -9.18 9.81
N LYS A 4 13.09 -9.61 10.95
CA LYS A 4 12.35 -10.85 11.17
C LYS A 4 11.09 -10.89 10.31
N PRO A 5 10.69 -12.06 9.79
CA PRO A 5 9.44 -12.20 9.05
C PRO A 5 8.27 -12.11 10.03
N ASP A 6 7.84 -10.89 10.34
CA ASP A 6 6.58 -10.69 11.02
C ASP A 6 5.45 -10.87 9.99
N SER A 7 4.68 -11.94 10.18
CA SER A 7 3.56 -12.33 9.33
C SER A 7 2.46 -11.26 9.17
N ARG A 8 2.48 -10.20 10.01
CA ARG A 8 1.59 -9.04 9.88
C ARG A 8 1.91 -8.18 8.65
N TYR A 9 3.14 -8.22 8.16
CA TYR A 9 3.64 -7.33 7.11
C TYR A 9 4.11 -8.08 5.86
N VAL A 10 4.40 -9.38 5.96
CA VAL A 10 4.87 -10.17 4.82
C VAL A 10 3.94 -11.35 4.58
N THR A 11 3.30 -11.38 3.40
CA THR A 11 2.51 -12.53 2.97
C THR A 11 3.46 -13.66 2.55
N PRO A 12 3.27 -14.90 3.03
CA PRO A 12 4.12 -16.02 2.63
C PRO A 12 4.08 -16.24 1.10
N PRO A 13 5.24 -16.49 0.46
CA PRO A 13 5.36 -16.50 -1.01
C PRO A 13 4.39 -17.44 -1.73
N TRP A 14 4.09 -18.60 -1.13
CA TRP A 14 3.24 -19.63 -1.73
C TRP A 14 1.73 -19.30 -1.72
N LYS A 15 1.29 -18.33 -0.91
CA LYS A 15 -0.12 -17.86 -0.89
C LYS A 15 -0.38 -16.84 -2.02
N GLY A 16 0.69 -16.17 -2.46
CA GLY A 16 0.67 -15.02 -3.35
C GLY A 16 -0.03 -13.81 -2.72
N SER A 17 0.51 -12.62 -2.95
CA SER A 17 -0.14 -11.36 -2.55
C SER A 17 -1.02 -10.82 -3.68
N MET A 18 -1.77 -9.75 -3.43
CA MET A 18 -2.46 -9.05 -4.52
C MET A 18 -1.46 -8.42 -5.50
N HIS A 19 -0.26 -8.06 -5.03
CA HIS A 19 0.84 -7.59 -5.88
C HIS A 19 1.28 -8.64 -6.90
N THR A 20 1.47 -9.90 -6.50
CA THR A 20 1.83 -10.98 -7.44
C THR A 20 0.70 -11.32 -8.43
N ARG A 21 -0.53 -10.84 -8.20
CA ARG A 21 -1.66 -10.99 -9.11
C ARG A 21 -1.85 -9.78 -10.03
N GLY A 22 -0.99 -8.76 -9.95
CA GLY A 22 -1.16 -7.50 -10.68
C GLY A 22 -2.38 -6.70 -10.25
N LEU A 23 -2.86 -6.94 -9.01
CA LEU A 23 -4.10 -6.38 -8.49
C LEU A 23 -3.88 -5.36 -7.37
N ALA A 24 -2.65 -5.15 -6.92
CA ALA A 24 -2.34 -4.15 -5.92
C ALA A 24 -1.31 -3.14 -6.41
N VAL A 25 -1.38 -1.97 -5.78
CA VAL A 25 -0.53 -0.82 -6.04
C VAL A 25 -0.16 -0.18 -4.71
N ASP A 26 1.09 0.26 -4.62
CA ASP A 26 1.61 1.05 -3.50
C ASP A 26 1.88 2.45 -4.01
N LEU A 27 1.24 3.47 -3.42
CA LEU A 27 1.28 4.82 -3.98
C LEU A 27 1.08 5.93 -2.93
N THR A 28 1.55 7.13 -3.29
CA THR A 28 1.43 8.37 -2.51
C THR A 28 0.92 9.50 -3.40
N ILE A 29 0.59 10.65 -2.81
CA ILE A 29 0.19 11.86 -3.52
C ILE A 29 1.39 12.79 -3.63
N VAL A 30 1.55 13.41 -4.80
CA VAL A 30 2.51 14.49 -5.02
C VAL A 30 1.77 15.80 -5.29
N ASP A 31 2.37 16.91 -4.88
CA ASP A 31 1.91 18.25 -5.25
C ASP A 31 2.25 18.58 -6.71
N LYS A 32 1.79 19.75 -7.17
CA LYS A 32 2.06 20.24 -8.55
C LYS A 32 3.54 20.47 -8.86
N ASN A 33 4.40 20.53 -7.85
CA ASN A 33 5.84 20.72 -7.98
C ASN A 33 6.59 19.39 -7.91
N GLY A 34 5.88 18.26 -7.72
CA GLY A 34 6.47 16.94 -7.59
C GLY A 34 6.90 16.56 -6.17
N ASN A 35 6.53 17.35 -5.14
CA ASN A 35 6.84 17.01 -3.76
C ASN A 35 5.81 16.03 -3.22
N GLU A 36 6.27 14.93 -2.63
CA GLU A 36 5.38 14.00 -1.91
C GLU A 36 4.71 14.69 -0.73
N LEU A 37 3.41 14.44 -0.55
CA LEU A 37 2.70 14.88 0.63
C LEU A 37 3.19 14.10 1.85
N ASP A 38 3.26 14.77 3.00
CA ASP A 38 3.61 14.13 4.26
C ASP A 38 2.51 13.14 4.67
N MET A 39 2.89 11.87 4.77
CA MET A 39 2.04 10.75 5.17
C MET A 39 2.39 10.23 6.57
N GLY A 40 3.27 10.90 7.31
CA GLY A 40 3.66 10.60 8.69
C GLY A 40 4.71 9.49 8.84
N THR A 41 4.86 8.62 7.85
CA THR A 41 5.96 7.65 7.72
C THR A 41 6.38 7.54 6.26
N PRO A 42 7.62 7.12 5.95
CA PRO A 42 7.95 6.68 4.61
C PRO A 42 7.20 5.39 4.23
N PHE A 43 7.28 5.03 2.95
CA PHE A 43 6.96 3.69 2.45
C PHE A 43 7.76 2.63 3.22
N ASP A 44 7.21 1.40 3.27
CA ASP A 44 7.80 0.24 3.93
C ASP A 44 8.19 0.47 5.41
N SER A 45 7.52 1.42 6.07
CA SER A 45 7.65 1.58 7.51
C SER A 45 6.84 0.50 8.23
N PHE A 46 7.53 -0.44 8.88
CA PHE A 46 6.91 -1.50 9.70
C PHE A 46 6.58 -1.04 11.13
N SER A 47 6.08 0.20 11.29
CA SER A 47 5.71 0.78 12.58
C SER A 47 4.21 0.94 12.71
N GLU A 48 3.65 0.96 13.93
CA GLU A 48 2.21 1.19 14.11
C GLU A 48 1.73 2.52 13.50
N LYS A 49 2.65 3.49 13.34
CA LYS A 49 2.35 4.77 12.69
C LYS A 49 2.02 4.63 11.21
N SER A 50 2.47 3.56 10.54
CA SER A 50 2.14 3.30 9.14
C SER A 50 0.74 2.74 8.96
N HIS A 51 0.09 2.27 10.03
CA HIS A 51 -1.26 1.77 9.96
C HIS A 51 -2.24 2.87 9.52
N SER A 52 -3.15 2.52 8.61
CA SER A 52 -4.11 3.46 8.03
C SER A 52 -5.16 3.96 9.04
N ASP A 53 -5.36 3.23 10.15
CA ASP A 53 -6.24 3.61 11.26
C ASP A 53 -5.53 4.38 12.40
N TYR A 54 -4.21 4.56 12.33
CA TYR A 54 -3.45 5.28 13.36
C TYR A 54 -3.80 6.78 13.38
N GLN A 55 -4.46 7.23 14.44
CA GLN A 55 -4.98 8.61 14.55
C GLN A 55 -4.01 9.60 15.24
N ASN A 56 -2.94 9.14 15.88
CA ASN A 56 -2.03 10.00 16.63
C ASN A 56 -0.96 10.64 15.72
N LEU A 57 -1.42 11.32 14.67
CA LEU A 57 -0.60 12.02 13.67
C LEU A 57 -1.06 13.48 13.54
N PRO A 58 -0.20 14.36 13.02
CA PRO A 58 -0.59 15.72 12.67
C PRO A 58 -1.83 15.74 11.77
N LYS A 59 -2.68 16.76 11.94
CA LYS A 59 -3.96 16.85 11.22
C LYS A 59 -3.81 16.82 9.70
N ASN A 60 -2.79 17.49 9.17
CA ASN A 60 -2.47 17.49 7.74
C ASN A 60 -2.15 16.08 7.22
N VAL A 61 -1.43 15.26 8.00
CA VAL A 61 -1.13 13.87 7.64
C VAL A 61 -2.39 13.03 7.56
N LEU A 62 -3.30 13.18 8.54
CA LEU A 62 -4.58 12.47 8.55
C LEU A 62 -5.46 12.90 7.36
N GLU A 63 -5.44 14.17 6.99
CA GLU A 63 -6.15 14.70 5.82
C GLU A 63 -5.56 14.14 4.52
N ASN A 64 -4.23 14.12 4.37
CA ASN A 64 -3.56 13.53 3.19
C ASN A 64 -3.91 12.05 3.01
N ARG A 65 -3.85 11.26 4.08
CA ARG A 65 -4.25 9.83 4.07
C ARG A 65 -5.72 9.64 3.70
N LYS A 66 -6.61 10.52 4.18
CA LYS A 66 -8.04 10.49 3.83
C LYS A 66 -8.27 10.80 2.35
N ILE A 67 -7.56 11.78 1.79
CA ILE A 67 -7.63 12.12 0.36
C ILE A 67 -7.21 10.91 -0.48
N LEU A 68 -6.04 10.33 -0.19
CA LEU A 68 -5.50 9.19 -0.92
C LEU A 68 -6.48 8.03 -0.94
N ARG A 69 -6.95 7.65 0.26
CA ARG A 69 -7.90 6.55 0.41
C ARG A 69 -9.22 6.84 -0.26
N GLY A 70 -9.76 8.05 -0.12
CA GLY A 70 -11.05 8.43 -0.70
C GLY A 70 -11.02 8.37 -2.23
N VAL A 71 -9.96 8.87 -2.86
CA VAL A 71 -9.80 8.82 -4.33
C VAL A 71 -9.74 7.39 -4.83
N LEU A 72 -8.97 6.53 -4.16
CA LEU A 72 -8.81 5.13 -4.56
C LEU A 72 -10.05 4.28 -4.29
N ASP A 73 -10.72 4.49 -3.16
CA ASP A 73 -12.00 3.83 -2.84
C ASP A 73 -13.06 4.15 -3.91
N GLN A 74 -13.07 5.37 -4.47
CA GLN A 74 -13.99 5.76 -5.55
C GLN A 74 -13.73 5.03 -6.88
N VAL A 75 -12.49 4.59 -7.14
CA VAL A 75 -12.12 3.87 -8.37
C VAL A 75 -11.97 2.36 -8.17
N GLY A 76 -12.47 1.84 -7.04
CA GLY A 76 -12.55 0.39 -6.79
C GLY A 76 -11.31 -0.25 -6.16
N PHE A 77 -10.37 0.56 -5.70
CA PHE A 77 -9.23 0.12 -4.90
C PHE A 77 -9.54 0.24 -3.42
N ASN A 78 -9.07 -0.70 -2.60
CA ASN A 78 -9.27 -0.64 -1.16
C ASN A 78 -7.98 -0.88 -0.40
N GLY A 79 -7.74 -0.06 0.61
CA GLY A 79 -6.53 -0.13 1.43
C GLY A 79 -6.60 -1.20 2.52
N ILE A 80 -5.43 -1.59 3.03
CA ILE A 80 -5.33 -2.45 4.21
C ILE A 80 -5.08 -1.64 5.48
N ARG A 81 -5.24 -2.30 6.64
CA ARG A 81 -5.08 -1.65 7.94
C ARG A 81 -3.63 -1.30 8.24
N THR A 82 -2.69 -2.18 7.89
CA THR A 82 -1.29 -2.10 8.34
C THR A 82 -0.43 -1.14 7.52
N GLU A 83 -0.88 -0.74 6.34
CA GLU A 83 -0.08 0.05 5.39
C GLU A 83 -0.96 1.15 4.79
N TRP A 84 -0.60 2.42 5.01
CA TRP A 84 -1.37 3.55 4.47
C TRP A 84 -1.24 3.71 2.95
N TRP A 85 -0.18 3.14 2.36
CA TRP A 85 0.15 3.27 0.93
C TRP A 85 -0.40 2.14 0.06
N HIS A 86 -0.79 1.01 0.66
CA HIS A 86 -1.15 -0.21 -0.07
C HIS A 86 -2.63 -0.26 -0.40
N PHE A 87 -2.95 -0.51 -1.67
CA PHE A 87 -4.32 -0.65 -2.15
C PHE A 87 -4.48 -1.81 -3.13
N ALA A 88 -5.55 -2.59 -2.96
CA ALA A 88 -5.90 -3.69 -3.86
C ALA A 88 -7.21 -3.44 -4.59
N TYR A 89 -7.24 -3.70 -5.90
CA TYR A 89 -8.42 -3.58 -6.74
C TYR A 89 -9.43 -4.69 -6.41
N ARG A 90 -10.68 -4.31 -6.14
CA ARG A 90 -11.75 -5.24 -5.77
C ARG A 90 -12.62 -5.69 -6.94
N GLY A 91 -12.51 -5.06 -8.10
CA GLY A 91 -13.40 -5.27 -9.25
C GLY A 91 -13.13 -6.53 -10.07
N SER A 92 -11.97 -7.19 -9.89
CA SER A 92 -11.58 -8.35 -10.68
C SER A 92 -10.79 -9.36 -9.86
N SER A 93 -11.03 -10.65 -10.09
CA SER A 93 -10.17 -11.74 -9.62
C SER A 93 -9.36 -12.27 -10.80
N TYR A 94 -8.04 -12.06 -10.79
CA TYR A 94 -7.13 -12.68 -11.74
C TYR A 94 -6.42 -13.85 -11.05
N GLY A 95 -6.14 -14.90 -11.84
CA GLY A 95 -5.33 -16.02 -11.37
C GLY A 95 -3.93 -15.59 -10.97
N LEU A 96 -3.24 -16.42 -10.17
CA LEU A 96 -1.81 -16.21 -9.89
C LEU A 96 -1.03 -16.23 -11.21
N SER A 97 -0.36 -15.13 -11.52
CA SER A 97 0.55 -15.07 -12.68
C SER A 97 1.88 -15.68 -12.27
N ASN A 98 2.25 -16.81 -12.87
CA ASN A 98 3.59 -17.41 -12.78
C ASN A 98 4.42 -17.06 -14.02
N TRP A 99 4.19 -15.88 -14.61
CA TRP A 99 4.87 -15.47 -15.83
C TRP A 99 6.34 -15.20 -15.56
N VAL A 100 7.21 -15.96 -16.23
CA VAL A 100 8.66 -15.77 -16.17
C VAL A 100 9.07 -14.98 -17.40
N TRP A 101 9.58 -13.76 -17.20
CA TRP A 101 10.19 -13.00 -18.27
C TRP A 101 11.46 -13.71 -18.75
N GLN A 102 11.57 -13.94 -20.05
CA GLN A 102 12.84 -14.31 -20.66
C GLN A 102 13.73 -13.06 -20.60
N CYS A 103 14.84 -13.14 -19.85
CA CYS A 103 15.85 -12.08 -19.89
C CYS A 103 16.44 -12.02 -21.31
N PRO A 104 16.66 -10.81 -21.86
CA PRO A 104 17.33 -10.65 -23.15
C PRO A 104 18.79 -11.11 -23.12
#